data_AF-A0A9E2UBU6-F1
#
_entry.id   AF-A0A9E2UBU6-F1
#
_cell.length_a   1.000
_cell.length_b   1.000
_cell.length_c   1.000
_cell.angle_alpha   90.00
_cell.angle_beta   90.00
_cell.angle_gamma   90.00
#
_symmetry.space_group_name_H-M   'P 1'
#
loop_
_entity.id
_entity.type
_entity.pdbx_description
1 polymer ?
#
loop_
_entity_poly.entity_id
_entity_poly.type
_entity_poly.pdbx_seq_one_letter_code
_entity_poly.pdbx_strand_id
1 'polypeptide(L)'
;MSSEARVLERPDRVPARNGSKTAKKPSAYCDQPSATSAASDPQDWAARQIREWLLLLLRFAITSDPKDQSATLALADEIDARGLEWRPSAPSFFRRTSNDVCKAITALDDPKRTAILKRHLARIDDPALKRAFRAAVNFDERTAPSQRNPRNLWFGLPR
;
A
#
# COMPACT_ATOMS: atom_id res chain seq x y z
N MET A 1 -42.83 50.50 -39.30
CA MET A 1 -44.29 50.62 -39.11
C MET A 1 -44.60 49.92 -37.79
N SER A 2 -44.50 50.67 -36.69
CA SER A 2 -45.63 51.09 -35.81
C SER A 2 -46.02 50.00 -34.82
N SER A 3 -45.61 50.13 -33.56
CA SER A 3 -46.39 50.70 -32.43
C SER A 3 -46.99 49.53 -31.62
N GLU A 4 -47.10 49.49 -30.28
CA GLU A 4 -47.27 50.53 -29.26
C GLU A 4 -46.59 50.14 -27.94
N ALA A 5 -46.26 51.18 -27.18
CA ALA A 5 -45.94 51.16 -25.76
C ALA A 5 -47.22 51.14 -24.90
N ARG A 6 -47.14 50.62 -23.66
CA ARG A 6 -47.89 51.19 -22.54
C ARG A 6 -47.05 51.29 -21.28
N VAL A 7 -47.19 52.47 -20.68
CA VAL A 7 -46.58 53.06 -19.49
C VAL A 7 -47.40 52.69 -18.25
N LEU A 8 -46.76 52.48 -17.09
CA LEU A 8 -47.18 53.10 -15.83
C LEU A 8 -46.08 53.09 -14.75
N GLU A 9 -45.89 54.26 -14.15
CA GLU A 9 -44.90 54.63 -13.13
C GLU A 9 -45.27 54.23 -11.68
N ARG A 10 -44.21 54.03 -10.86
CA ARG A 10 -43.87 54.48 -9.45
C ARG A 10 -44.99 54.92 -8.46
N PRO A 11 -44.79 54.96 -7.09
CA PRO A 11 -43.53 55.28 -6.37
C PRO A 11 -43.28 54.59 -4.99
N ASP A 12 -42.19 55.03 -4.36
CA ASP A 12 -41.54 54.75 -3.06
C ASP A 12 -42.40 54.58 -1.79
N ARG A 13 -41.88 53.77 -0.83
CA ARG A 13 -41.67 54.16 0.59
C ARG A 13 -40.90 53.11 1.42
N VAL A 14 -39.81 53.56 2.04
CA VAL A 14 -39.04 53.01 3.19
C VAL A 14 -39.48 53.83 4.45
N PRO A 15 -39.14 53.58 5.75
CA PRO A 15 -38.42 52.49 6.48
C PRO A 15 -39.18 51.93 7.70
N ALA A 16 -38.63 50.90 8.38
CA ALA A 16 -38.68 50.85 9.85
C ALA A 16 -37.48 50.12 10.48
N ARG A 17 -36.99 50.74 11.54
CA ARG A 17 -35.83 50.46 12.40
C ARG A 17 -36.30 49.72 13.65
N ASN A 18 -35.56 48.71 14.10
CA ASN A 18 -35.40 48.26 15.50
C ASN A 18 -34.34 47.13 15.49
N GLY A 19 -33.28 47.08 16.31
CA GLY A 19 -33.04 47.74 17.58
C GLY A 19 -33.14 46.76 18.75
N SER A 20 -32.24 45.78 18.86
CA SER A 20 -31.92 45.16 20.16
C SER A 20 -30.58 44.41 20.14
N LYS A 21 -29.63 44.95 20.90
CA LYS A 21 -28.45 44.27 21.42
C LYS A 21 -28.91 43.27 22.49
N THR A 22 -28.43 42.03 22.46
CA THR A 22 -28.21 41.25 23.69
C THR A 22 -27.04 40.29 23.54
N ALA A 23 -26.01 40.55 24.35
CA ALA A 23 -25.12 39.64 25.06
C ALA A 23 -24.56 38.39 24.35
N LYS A 24 -23.23 38.44 24.12
CA LYS A 24 -22.30 37.28 24.18
C LYS A 24 -22.67 36.33 25.32
N LYS A 25 -22.83 35.05 25.02
CA LYS A 25 -22.58 33.96 25.98
C LYS A 25 -21.44 33.08 25.46
N PRO A 26 -20.54 32.61 26.34
CA PRO A 26 -19.31 31.94 25.95
C PRO A 26 -19.58 30.54 25.42
N SER A 27 -18.80 30.21 24.38
CA SER A 27 -18.60 28.89 23.81
C SER A 27 -18.25 27.87 24.90
N ALA A 28 -19.16 26.94 25.17
CA ALA A 28 -18.83 25.70 25.86
C ALA A 28 -18.24 24.74 24.83
N TYR A 29 -16.93 24.56 24.93
CA TYR A 29 -16.20 23.45 24.30
C TYR A 29 -16.40 22.19 25.16
N CYS A 30 -16.22 21.01 24.53
CA CYS A 30 -16.35 19.64 25.06
C CYS A 30 -17.80 19.11 25.06
N ASP A 31 -18.18 17.99 24.45
CA ASP A 31 -17.45 16.90 23.81
C ASP A 31 -18.38 16.31 22.75
N GLN A 32 -18.00 16.41 21.46
CA GLN A 32 -18.46 15.40 20.52
C GLN A 32 -17.47 14.24 20.64
N PRO A 33 -17.90 13.01 20.94
CA PRO A 33 -17.09 11.87 20.57
C PRO A 33 -16.98 11.94 19.04
N SER A 34 -15.84 12.44 18.57
CA SER A 34 -15.37 12.23 17.21
C SER A 34 -15.40 10.73 17.02
N ALA A 35 -16.51 10.25 16.46
CA ALA A 35 -16.56 8.97 15.82
C ALA A 35 -15.42 9.03 14.82
N THR A 36 -14.32 8.36 15.17
CA THR A 36 -13.25 7.99 14.26
C THR A 36 -13.94 7.47 13.03
N SER A 37 -14.00 8.32 12.01
CA SER A 37 -14.41 7.98 10.67
C SER A 37 -13.41 6.93 10.21
N ALA A 38 -13.72 5.68 10.49
CA ALA A 38 -13.02 4.51 9.98
C ALA A 38 -13.37 4.30 8.49
N ALA A 39 -13.65 5.37 7.76
CA ALA A 39 -13.46 5.39 6.32
C ALA A 39 -11.96 5.59 6.10
N SER A 40 -11.18 4.52 6.26
CA SER A 40 -9.82 4.50 5.73
C SER A 40 -9.90 4.86 4.25
N ASP A 41 -9.12 5.86 3.82
CA ASP A 41 -9.06 6.27 2.43
C ASP A 41 -8.80 5.02 1.57
N PRO A 42 -9.50 4.77 0.45
CA PRO A 42 -9.25 3.61 -0.40
C PRO A 42 -7.77 3.42 -0.75
N GLN A 43 -7.02 4.52 -0.84
CA GLN A 43 -5.58 4.53 -1.03
C GLN A 43 -4.81 3.94 0.16
N ASP A 44 -5.21 4.26 1.39
CA ASP A 44 -4.58 3.73 2.62
C ASP A 44 -4.83 2.24 2.78
N TRP A 45 -6.04 1.78 2.42
CA TRP A 45 -6.33 0.35 2.36
C TRP A 45 -5.42 -0.35 1.35
N ALA A 46 -5.29 0.18 0.14
CA ALA A 46 -4.49 -0.44 -0.92
C ALA A 46 -3.01 -0.53 -0.54
N ALA A 47 -2.46 0.56 0.00
CA ALA A 47 -1.08 0.59 0.48
C ALA A 47 -0.85 -0.45 1.59
N ARG A 48 -1.80 -0.61 2.52
CA ARG A 48 -1.71 -1.61 3.59
C ARG A 48 -1.73 -3.04 3.05
N GLN A 49 -2.62 -3.35 2.11
CA GLN A 49 -2.69 -4.70 1.53
C GLN A 49 -1.45 -5.04 0.70
N ILE A 50 -0.94 -4.08 -0.08
CA ILE A 50 0.31 -4.28 -0.84
C ILE A 50 1.46 -4.55 0.11
N ARG A 51 1.56 -3.80 1.22
CA ARG A 51 2.59 -4.02 2.24
C ARG A 51 2.47 -5.40 2.88
N GLU A 52 1.28 -5.80 3.27
CA GLU A 52 1.03 -7.12 3.87
C GLU A 52 1.38 -8.25 2.89
N TRP A 53 0.99 -8.10 1.62
CA TRP A 53 1.33 -9.05 0.56
C TRP A 53 2.84 -9.21 0.37
N LEU A 54 3.61 -8.12 0.37
CA LEU A 54 5.06 -8.19 0.28
C LEU A 54 5.70 -8.84 1.53
N LEU A 55 5.12 -8.63 2.72
CA LEU A 55 5.59 -9.26 3.95
C LEU A 55 5.31 -10.77 3.98
N LEU A 56 4.16 -11.21 3.47
CA LEU A 56 3.87 -12.65 3.32
C LEU A 56 4.82 -13.32 2.33
N LEU A 57 5.12 -12.68 1.21
CA LEU A 57 6.13 -13.17 0.26
C LEU A 57 7.51 -13.28 0.92
N LEU A 58 7.91 -12.26 1.69
CA LEU A 58 9.18 -12.29 2.44
C LEU A 58 9.19 -13.42 3.47
N ARG A 59 8.10 -13.59 4.22
CA ARG A 59 7.96 -14.64 5.23
C ARG A 59 8.09 -16.02 4.56
N PHE A 60 7.40 -16.26 3.46
CA PHE A 60 7.55 -17.48 2.68
C PHE A 60 8.98 -17.69 2.17
N ALA A 61 9.65 -16.64 1.70
CA ALA A 61 11.06 -16.74 1.27
C ALA A 61 12.00 -17.18 2.42
N ILE A 62 11.69 -16.80 3.67
CA ILE A 62 12.47 -17.17 4.85
C ILE A 62 12.14 -18.58 5.33
N THR A 63 10.85 -18.95 5.36
CA THR A 63 10.38 -20.21 5.98
C THR A 63 10.30 -21.37 5.01
N SER A 64 10.03 -21.08 3.72
CA SER A 64 9.60 -22.07 2.72
C SER A 64 8.40 -22.92 3.17
N ASP A 65 7.57 -22.42 4.11
CA ASP A 65 6.40 -23.14 4.63
C ASP A 65 5.23 -23.06 3.64
N PRO A 66 4.64 -24.20 3.22
CA PRO A 66 3.44 -24.21 2.38
C PRO A 66 2.26 -23.40 2.93
N LYS A 67 2.16 -23.23 4.25
CA LYS A 67 1.13 -22.37 4.87
C LYS A 67 1.33 -20.92 4.48
N ASP A 68 2.57 -20.44 4.52
CA ASP A 68 2.91 -19.06 4.14
C ASP A 68 2.70 -18.84 2.63
N GLN A 69 2.98 -19.86 1.81
CA GLN A 69 2.63 -19.85 0.39
C GLN A 69 1.13 -19.71 0.18
N SER A 70 0.32 -20.50 0.89
CA SER A 70 -1.14 -20.47 0.77
C SER A 70 -1.73 -19.13 1.21
N ALA A 71 -1.21 -18.55 2.30
CA ALA A 71 -1.62 -17.25 2.80
C ALA A 71 -1.30 -16.13 1.80
N THR A 72 -0.10 -16.19 1.19
CA THR A 72 0.31 -15.24 0.14
C THR A 72 -0.65 -15.28 -1.06
N LEU A 73 -0.99 -16.49 -1.53
CA LEU A 73 -1.89 -16.65 -2.67
C LEU A 73 -3.32 -16.21 -2.33
N ALA A 74 -3.80 -16.49 -1.13
CA ALA A 74 -5.13 -16.07 -0.68
C ALA A 74 -5.25 -14.53 -0.62
N LEU A 75 -4.25 -13.85 -0.06
CA LEU A 75 -4.25 -12.38 -0.02
C LEU A 75 -4.12 -11.78 -1.43
N ALA A 76 -3.30 -12.36 -2.29
CA ALA A 76 -3.17 -11.93 -3.68
C ALA A 76 -4.50 -12.04 -4.45
N ASP A 77 -5.23 -13.14 -4.23
CA ASP A 77 -6.56 -13.36 -4.80
C ASP A 77 -7.57 -12.32 -4.28
N GLU A 78 -7.52 -11.96 -2.99
CA GLU A 78 -8.37 -10.89 -2.43
C GLU A 78 -8.09 -9.53 -3.09
N ILE A 79 -6.81 -9.17 -3.26
CA ILE A 79 -6.44 -7.88 -3.87
C ILE A 79 -6.89 -7.83 -5.34
N ASP A 80 -6.66 -8.90 -6.10
CA ASP A 80 -7.10 -9.00 -7.50
C ASP A 80 -8.64 -8.98 -7.61
N ALA A 81 -9.36 -9.64 -6.70
CA ALA A 81 -10.83 -9.69 -6.69
C ALA A 81 -11.47 -8.30 -6.54
N ARG A 82 -10.89 -7.43 -5.71
CA ARG A 82 -11.36 -6.03 -5.63
C ARG A 82 -11.15 -5.30 -6.95
N GLY A 83 -10.08 -5.58 -7.67
CA GLY A 83 -9.89 -5.07 -9.03
C GLY A 83 -11.03 -5.49 -9.99
N LEU A 84 -11.54 -6.71 -9.83
CA LEU A 84 -12.66 -7.24 -10.62
C LEU A 84 -13.99 -6.57 -10.30
N GLU A 85 -14.22 -6.19 -9.04
CA GLU A 85 -15.44 -5.46 -8.64
C GLU A 85 -15.58 -4.13 -9.40
N TRP A 86 -14.47 -3.41 -9.59
CA TRP A 86 -14.46 -2.14 -10.33
C TRP A 86 -14.31 -2.34 -11.84
N ARG A 87 -13.61 -3.39 -12.28
CA ARG A 87 -13.40 -3.74 -13.69
C ARG A 87 -13.36 -5.26 -13.86
N PRO A 88 -14.44 -5.90 -14.36
CA PRO A 88 -14.49 -7.35 -14.53
C PRO A 88 -13.40 -7.96 -15.44
N SER A 89 -12.73 -7.14 -16.26
CA SER A 89 -11.58 -7.53 -17.08
C SER A 89 -10.23 -7.23 -16.40
N ALA A 90 -10.21 -6.95 -15.09
CA ALA A 90 -8.99 -6.61 -14.38
C ALA A 90 -8.00 -7.79 -14.41
N PRO A 91 -6.71 -7.49 -14.60
CA PRO A 91 -5.68 -8.53 -14.62
C PRO A 91 -5.51 -9.16 -13.24
N SER A 92 -5.33 -10.49 -13.19
CA SER A 92 -4.94 -11.23 -11.98
C SER A 92 -3.44 -11.08 -11.68
N PHE A 93 -3.00 -9.84 -11.53
CA PHE A 93 -1.60 -9.47 -11.44
C PHE A 93 -0.95 -10.02 -10.17
N PHE A 94 -1.59 -9.84 -9.01
CA PHE A 94 -1.04 -10.23 -7.73
C PHE A 94 -0.95 -11.75 -7.64
N ARG A 95 -2.00 -12.46 -8.07
CA ARG A 95 -2.04 -13.92 -8.10
C ARG A 95 -0.97 -14.51 -9.00
N ARG A 96 -0.85 -14.01 -10.24
CA ARG A 96 0.16 -14.48 -11.20
C ARG A 96 1.57 -14.22 -10.68
N THR A 97 1.83 -13.00 -10.20
CA THR A 97 3.14 -12.63 -9.65
C THR A 97 3.49 -13.49 -8.44
N SER A 98 2.54 -13.73 -7.53
CA SER A 98 2.77 -14.56 -6.34
C SER A 98 3.07 -16.00 -6.72
N ASN A 99 2.36 -16.58 -7.69
CA ASN A 99 2.63 -17.92 -8.17
C ASN A 99 4.04 -18.06 -8.76
N ASP A 100 4.44 -17.12 -9.61
CA ASP A 100 5.76 -17.10 -10.24
C ASP A 100 6.87 -16.93 -9.21
N VAL A 101 6.71 -16.01 -8.26
CA VAL A 101 7.71 -15.76 -7.21
C VAL A 101 7.81 -16.93 -6.25
N CYS A 102 6.69 -17.51 -5.80
CA CYS A 102 6.72 -18.67 -4.92
C CYS A 102 7.40 -19.88 -5.57
N LYS A 103 7.15 -20.11 -6.88
CA LYS A 103 7.87 -21.14 -7.64
C LYS A 103 9.36 -20.84 -7.76
N ALA A 104 9.73 -19.58 -8.04
CA ALA A 104 11.13 -19.19 -8.13
C ALA A 104 11.89 -19.29 -6.79
N ILE A 105 11.20 -19.13 -5.66
CA ILE A 105 11.77 -19.33 -4.32
C ILE A 105 12.14 -20.80 -4.12
N THR A 106 11.27 -21.74 -4.49
CA THR A 106 11.45 -23.18 -4.23
C THR A 106 12.26 -23.90 -5.31
N ALA A 107 12.16 -23.48 -6.58
CA ALA A 107 12.84 -24.13 -7.71
C ALA A 107 14.23 -23.51 -7.95
N LEU A 108 15.21 -23.86 -7.09
CA LEU A 108 16.57 -23.30 -7.15
C LEU A 108 17.28 -23.51 -8.50
N ASP A 109 16.98 -24.62 -9.18
CA ASP A 109 17.59 -25.01 -10.46
C ASP A 109 16.86 -24.47 -11.71
N ASP A 110 15.74 -23.74 -11.55
CA ASP A 110 15.01 -23.19 -12.69
C ASP A 110 15.81 -22.06 -13.36
N PRO A 111 16.15 -22.15 -14.67
CA PRO A 111 16.87 -21.10 -15.38
C PRO A 111 16.13 -19.74 -15.38
N LYS A 112 14.80 -19.74 -15.20
CA LYS A 112 13.97 -18.53 -15.14
C LYS A 112 13.96 -17.88 -13.76
N ARG A 113 14.36 -18.61 -12.71
CA ARG A 113 14.36 -18.13 -11.31
C ARG A 113 14.97 -16.75 -11.18
N THR A 114 16.17 -16.58 -11.71
CA THR A 114 16.94 -15.33 -11.59
C THR A 114 16.22 -14.15 -12.23
N ALA A 115 15.59 -14.36 -13.39
CA ALA A 115 14.85 -13.31 -14.08
C ALA A 115 13.56 -12.93 -13.34
N ILE A 116 12.83 -13.92 -12.80
CA ILE A 116 11.61 -13.70 -12.02
C ILE A 116 11.91 -12.93 -10.74
N LEU A 117 12.93 -13.34 -9.97
CA LEU A 117 13.33 -12.68 -8.73
C LEU A 117 13.87 -11.27 -8.97
N LYS A 118 14.70 -11.05 -10.01
CA LYS A 118 15.15 -9.69 -10.41
C LYS A 118 13.96 -8.79 -10.72
N ARG A 119 13.00 -9.28 -11.50
CA ARG A 119 11.78 -8.53 -11.86
C ARG A 119 10.94 -8.19 -10.62
N HIS A 120 10.80 -9.11 -9.68
CA HIS A 120 10.05 -8.84 -8.45
C HIS A 120 10.75 -7.81 -7.56
N LEU A 121 12.06 -7.98 -7.31
CA LEU A 121 12.87 -7.03 -6.53
C LEU A 121 12.86 -5.62 -7.12
N ALA A 122 12.82 -5.48 -8.43
CA ALA A 122 12.74 -4.17 -9.09
C ALA A 122 11.44 -3.41 -8.80
N ARG A 123 10.36 -4.10 -8.40
CA ARG A 123 9.04 -3.51 -8.10
C ARG A 123 8.84 -3.15 -6.63
N ILE A 124 9.74 -3.56 -5.74
CA ILE A 124 9.66 -3.23 -4.31
C ILE A 124 10.24 -1.83 -4.13
N ASP A 125 9.45 -0.87 -3.65
CA ASP A 125 9.96 0.51 -3.46
C ASP A 125 10.72 0.67 -2.14
N ASP A 126 10.26 0.00 -1.08
CA ASP A 126 10.91 0.04 0.24
C ASP A 126 12.33 -0.58 0.18
N PRO A 127 13.40 0.21 0.42
CA PRO A 127 14.77 -0.29 0.37
C PRO A 127 15.08 -1.35 1.44
N ALA A 128 14.47 -1.25 2.62
CA ALA A 128 14.70 -2.20 3.70
C ALA A 128 14.10 -3.56 3.35
N LEU A 129 12.85 -3.56 2.89
CA LEU A 129 12.14 -4.75 2.43
C LEU A 129 12.85 -5.41 1.24
N LYS A 130 13.30 -4.61 0.26
CA LYS A 130 14.06 -5.11 -0.89
C LYS A 130 15.35 -5.83 -0.47
N ARG A 131 16.11 -5.26 0.47
CA ARG A 131 17.33 -5.88 1.00
C ARG A 131 17.02 -7.18 1.75
N ALA A 132 16.00 -7.19 2.60
CA ALA A 132 15.59 -8.37 3.34
C ALA A 132 15.17 -9.51 2.39
N PHE A 133 14.38 -9.19 1.36
CA PHE A 133 13.94 -10.16 0.37
C PHE A 133 15.13 -10.73 -0.42
N ARG A 134 16.04 -9.87 -0.88
CA ARG A 134 17.26 -10.28 -1.59
C ARG A 134 18.10 -11.24 -0.76
N ALA A 135 18.26 -10.96 0.53
CA ALA A 135 18.97 -11.85 1.45
C ALA A 135 18.24 -13.18 1.63
N ALA A 136 16.92 -13.17 1.83
CA ALA A 136 16.12 -14.37 2.03
C ALA A 136 16.19 -15.34 0.83
N VAL A 137 16.15 -14.81 -0.40
CA VAL A 137 16.23 -15.64 -1.61
C VAL A 137 17.68 -15.98 -2.05
N ASN A 138 18.67 -15.73 -1.19
CA ASN A 138 20.10 -15.92 -1.48
C ASN A 138 20.51 -15.32 -2.83
N PHE A 139 19.97 -14.14 -3.15
CA PHE A 139 20.10 -13.52 -4.46
C PHE A 139 21.32 -12.60 -4.55
N ASP A 140 22.39 -12.97 -3.86
CA ASP A 140 23.68 -12.30 -4.00
C ASP A 140 24.52 -12.97 -5.07
N GLU A 141 24.83 -12.20 -6.10
CA GLU A 141 25.88 -12.54 -7.06
C GLU A 141 27.21 -12.59 -6.29
N ARG A 142 27.61 -13.80 -5.89
CA ARG A 142 28.93 -14.10 -5.32
C ARG A 142 29.32 -13.21 -4.14
N THR A 143 28.92 -13.64 -2.95
CA THR A 143 29.98 -14.04 -2.03
C THR A 143 30.04 -15.55 -2.09
N ALA A 144 31.14 -16.07 -2.65
CA ALA A 144 31.53 -17.44 -2.33
C ALA A 144 31.37 -17.61 -0.80
N PRO A 145 30.98 -18.78 -0.29
CA PRO A 145 31.15 -19.02 1.13
C PRO A 145 32.62 -18.74 1.40
N SER A 146 32.94 -17.62 2.07
CA SER A 146 34.23 -17.48 2.69
C SER A 146 34.22 -18.61 3.70
N GLN A 147 34.83 -19.73 3.32
CA GLN A 147 35.27 -20.74 4.26
C GLN A 147 36.25 -20.00 5.18
N ARG A 148 35.70 -19.29 6.17
CA ARG A 148 36.44 -18.89 7.35
C ARG A 148 36.83 -20.20 7.98
N ASN A 149 38.03 -20.66 7.65
CA ASN A 149 38.63 -21.82 8.29
C ASN A 149 38.77 -21.45 9.78
N PRO A 150 37.97 -22.05 10.68
CA PRO A 150 37.97 -21.68 12.09
C PRO A 150 39.31 -22.01 12.77
N ARG A 151 40.19 -22.77 12.09
CA ARG A 151 41.52 -23.12 12.58
C ARG A 151 42.51 -21.95 12.59
N ASN A 152 42.19 -20.83 11.92
CA ASN A 152 43.14 -19.75 11.73
C ASN A 152 42.94 -18.57 12.70
N LEU A 153 41.96 -18.64 13.60
CA LEU A 153 41.61 -17.55 14.53
C LEU A 153 42.64 -17.34 15.65
N TRP A 154 43.51 -18.33 15.90
CA TRP A 154 44.42 -18.33 17.05
C TRP A 154 45.90 -18.10 16.69
N PHE A 155 46.25 -17.95 15.41
CA PHE A 155 47.64 -17.76 14.97
C PHE A 155 48.13 -16.30 15.00
N GLY A 156 47.27 -15.35 15.40
CA GLY A 156 47.54 -13.92 15.32
C GLY A 156 47.86 -13.22 16.64
N LEU A 157 47.96 -13.93 17.77
CA LEU A 157 48.30 -13.30 19.05
C LEU A 157 49.82 -13.20 19.19
N PRO A 158 50.39 -11.99 19.35
CA PRO A 158 51.79 -11.83 19.70
C PRO A 158 52.04 -12.44 21.08
N ARG A 159 53.12 -13.21 21.21
CA ARG A 159 53.61 -13.74 22.48
C ARG A 159 54.20 -12.63 23.35
#